data_AF-K1REX0-F1
#
_entry.id   AF-K1REX0-F1
#
_cell.length_a   1.000
_cell.length_b   1.000
_cell.length_c   1.000
_cell.angle_alpha   90.00
_cell.angle_beta   90.00
_cell.angle_gamma   90.00
#
_symmetry.space_group_name_H-M   'P 1'
#
loop_
_entity.id
_entity.type
_entity.pdbx_description
1 polymer ?
#
loop_
_entity_poly.entity_id
_entity_poly.type
_entity_poly.pdbx_seq_one_letter_code
_entity_poly.pdbx_strand_id
1 'polypeptide(L)'
;MYNDVQLSGHSKGGNMVQYITVVSKYSEYISKALSYDGQGFSEKFLLKYFEEIQKNKDKIVSYSAEFDVVNGLLYELDIER
;
A
#
# COMPACT_ATOMS: atom_id res chain seq x y z
N MET A 1 -10.28 21.88 4.58
CA MET A 1 -9.76 20.69 3.88
C MET A 1 -9.08 19.83 4.94
N TYR A 2 -9.30 18.51 4.94
CA TYR A 2 -8.67 17.63 5.92
C TYR A 2 -7.20 17.39 5.53
N ASN A 3 -6.27 17.64 6.44
CA ASN A 3 -4.83 17.47 6.20
C ASN A 3 -4.27 16.15 6.78
N ASP A 4 -5.13 15.31 7.33
CA ASP A 4 -4.79 14.05 7.99
C ASP A 4 -5.85 13.00 7.62
N VAL A 5 -5.60 12.28 6.53
CA VAL A 5 -6.44 11.17 6.07
C VAL A 5 -5.74 9.87 6.38
N GLN A 6 -6.41 9.01 7.15
CA GLN A 6 -5.95 7.66 7.44
C GLN A 6 -6.78 6.63 6.69
N LEU A 7 -6.10 5.67 6.09
CA LEU A 7 -6.71 4.60 5.29
C LEU A 7 -6.43 3.25 5.94
N SER A 8 -7.39 2.34 5.86
CA SER A 8 -7.17 0.95 6.26
C SER A 8 -7.94 0.00 5.35
N GLY A 9 -7.40 -1.19 5.11
CA GLY A 9 -8.07 -2.19 4.30
C GLY A 9 -7.52 -3.59 4.51
N HIS A 10 -8.39 -4.59 4.33
CA HIS A 10 -8.05 -6.01 4.45
C HIS A 10 -8.21 -6.74 3.11
N SER A 11 -7.37 -7.74 2.84
CA SER A 11 -7.40 -8.56 1.62
C SER A 11 -7.27 -7.65 0.38
N LYS A 12 -8.22 -7.71 -0.55
CA LYS A 12 -8.28 -6.76 -1.69
C LYS A 12 -8.24 -5.30 -1.23
N GLY A 13 -8.82 -4.99 -0.08
CA GLY A 13 -8.77 -3.67 0.54
C GLY A 13 -7.36 -3.24 0.94
N GLY A 14 -6.53 -4.19 1.42
CA GLY A 14 -5.13 -3.92 1.75
C GLY A 14 -4.35 -3.46 0.53
N ASN A 15 -4.48 -4.20 -0.58
CA ASN A 15 -3.90 -3.81 -1.87
C ASN A 15 -4.42 -2.44 -2.35
N MET A 16 -5.73 -2.17 -2.27
CA MET A 16 -6.30 -0.89 -2.71
C MET A 16 -5.81 0.30 -1.87
N VAL A 17 -5.59 0.10 -0.57
CA VAL A 17 -5.04 1.14 0.32
C VAL A 17 -3.58 1.43 -0.03
N GLN A 18 -2.77 0.41 -0.29
CA GLN A 18 -1.41 0.61 -0.82
C GLN A 18 -1.46 1.35 -2.17
N TYR A 19 -2.32 0.89 -3.09
CA TYR A 19 -2.48 1.45 -4.43
C TYR A 19 -2.81 2.94 -4.40
N ILE A 20 -3.87 3.34 -3.67
CA ILE A 20 -4.31 4.73 -3.64
C ILE A 20 -3.28 5.63 -2.94
N THR A 21 -2.56 5.10 -1.95
CA THR A 21 -1.48 5.83 -1.27
C THR A 21 -0.32 6.12 -2.23
N VAL A 22 -0.02 5.19 -3.14
CA VAL A 22 1.00 5.37 -4.19
C VAL A 22 0.52 6.32 -5.29
N VAL A 23 -0.63 6.04 -5.94
CA VAL A 23 -0.98 6.67 -7.23
C VAL A 23 -1.86 7.91 -7.12
N SER A 24 -2.48 8.17 -5.97
CA SER A 24 -3.46 9.25 -5.87
C SER A 24 -2.78 10.62 -5.96
N LYS A 25 -3.38 11.52 -6.75
CA LYS A 25 -3.03 12.95 -6.73
C LYS A 25 -3.28 13.62 -5.37
N TYR A 26 -4.04 12.96 -4.49
CA TYR A 26 -4.34 13.41 -3.13
C TYR A 26 -3.47 12.69 -2.07
N SER A 27 -2.40 11.99 -2.48
CA SER A 27 -1.50 11.28 -1.57
C SER A 27 -0.83 12.18 -0.53
N GLU A 28 -0.75 13.48 -0.77
CA GLU A 28 -0.26 14.47 0.19
C GLU A 28 -1.14 14.61 1.44
N TYR A 29 -2.44 14.32 1.34
CA TYR A 29 -3.36 14.37 2.48
C TYR A 29 -3.39 13.05 3.26
N ILE A 30 -2.79 11.99 2.73
CA ILE A 30 -2.71 10.68 3.38
C ILE A 30 -1.52 10.69 4.32
N SER A 31 -1.79 10.59 5.62
CA SER A 31 -0.78 10.53 6.68
C SER A 31 -0.38 9.10 7.02
N LYS A 32 -1.33 8.16 6.91
CA LYS A 32 -1.13 6.75 7.27
C LYS A 32 -2.04 5.82 6.47
N ALA A 33 -1.49 4.68 6.05
CA ALA A 33 -2.17 3.64 5.29
C ALA A 33 -1.87 2.27 5.92
N LEU A 34 -2.90 1.60 6.43
CA LEU A 34 -2.80 0.30 7.08
C LEU A 34 -3.34 -0.80 6.16
N SER A 35 -2.46 -1.68 5.71
CA SER A 35 -2.81 -2.85 4.91
C SER A 35 -2.82 -4.09 5.80
N TYR A 36 -3.86 -4.92 5.68
CA TYR A 36 -3.97 -6.20 6.38
C TYR A 36 -4.15 -7.32 5.34
N ASP A 37 -3.22 -8.27 5.30
CA ASP A 37 -3.27 -9.43 4.40
C ASP A 37 -3.54 -9.07 2.93
N GLY A 38 -3.00 -7.93 2.51
CA GLY A 38 -3.18 -7.40 1.16
C GLY A 38 -2.18 -8.01 0.19
N GLN A 39 -2.66 -8.43 -0.98
CA GLN A 39 -1.75 -8.91 -2.03
C GLN A 39 -0.83 -7.79 -2.54
N GLY A 40 0.33 -8.17 -3.06
CA GLY A 40 1.27 -7.27 -3.73
C GLY A 40 0.80 -6.81 -5.11
N PHE A 41 1.74 -6.37 -5.93
CA PHE A 41 1.51 -5.80 -7.24
C PHE A 41 2.27 -6.55 -8.34
N SER A 42 1.85 -6.36 -9.58
CA SER A 42 2.62 -6.86 -10.73
C SER A 42 3.93 -6.11 -10.90
N GLU A 43 4.93 -6.74 -11.52
CA GLU A 43 6.21 -6.09 -11.88
C GLU A 43 5.99 -4.81 -12.69
N LYS A 44 5.04 -4.82 -13.63
CA LYS A 44 4.67 -3.64 -14.43
C LYS A 44 4.20 -2.47 -13.58
N PHE A 45 3.52 -2.72 -12.45
CA PHE A 45 3.11 -1.68 -11.52
C PHE A 45 4.32 -1.09 -10.79
N LEU A 46 5.22 -1.94 -10.29
CA LEU A 46 6.43 -1.52 -9.60
C LEU A 46 7.33 -0.65 -10.50
N LEU A 47 7.52 -1.06 -11.74
CA LEU A 47 8.31 -0.29 -12.72
C LEU A 47 7.64 1.02 -13.11
N LYS A 48 6.31 1.03 -13.26
CA LYS A 48 5.56 2.23 -13.67
C LYS A 48 5.55 3.30 -12.59
N TYR A 49 5.40 2.92 -11.32
CA TYR A 49 5.20 3.85 -10.20
C TYR A 49 6.38 3.88 -9.23
N PHE A 50 7.58 3.55 -9.71
CA PHE A 50 8.77 3.44 -8.88
C PHE A 50 9.01 4.72 -8.06
N GLU A 51 8.91 5.89 -8.69
CA GLU A 51 9.12 7.18 -8.03
C GLU A 51 8.03 7.47 -6.98
N GLU A 52 6.77 7.22 -7.30
CA GLU A 52 5.65 7.44 -6.39
C GLU A 52 5.66 6.47 -5.21
N ILE A 53 6.13 5.23 -5.42
CA ILE A 53 6.38 4.27 -4.35
C ILE A 53 7.44 4.83 -3.41
N GLN A 54 8.62 5.24 -3.92
CA GLN A 54 9.67 5.79 -3.06
C GLN A 54 9.21 7.04 -2.29
N LYS A 55 8.40 7.89 -2.91
CA LYS A 55 7.86 9.11 -2.28
C LYS A 55 6.87 8.81 -1.14
N ASN A 56 6.11 7.71 -1.22
CA ASN A 56 4.96 7.47 -0.33
C ASN A 56 5.10 6.23 0.55
N LYS A 57 6.14 5.41 0.38
CA LYS A 57 6.31 4.11 1.08
C LYS A 57 6.25 4.25 2.60
N ASP A 58 6.81 5.32 3.16
CA ASP A 58 6.88 5.55 4.60
C ASP A 58 5.50 5.85 5.25
N LYS A 59 4.45 6.01 4.44
CA LYS A 59 3.07 6.17 4.93
C LYS A 59 2.37 4.83 5.11
N ILE A 60 2.91 3.74 4.58
CA ILE A 60 2.25 2.45 4.45
C ILE A 60 2.85 1.45 5.44
N VAL A 61 1.99 0.83 6.24
CA VAL A 61 2.32 -0.31 7.11
C VAL A 61 1.48 -1.50 6.71
N SER A 62 2.11 -2.66 6.49
CA SER A 62 1.41 -3.88 6.08
C SER A 62 1.54 -5.00 7.11
N TYR A 63 0.43 -5.36 7.73
CA TYR A 63 0.35 -6.51 8.62
C TYR A 63 -0.04 -7.76 7.84
N SER A 64 0.71 -8.85 8.05
CA SER A 64 0.46 -10.15 7.42
C SER A 64 0.35 -11.25 8.47
N ALA A 65 -0.69 -12.07 8.38
CA ALA A 65 -0.82 -13.27 9.19
C ALA A 65 0.04 -14.42 8.63
N GLU A 66 0.69 -15.18 9.51
CA GLU A 66 1.69 -16.21 9.16
C GLU A 66 1.20 -17.26 8.14
N PHE A 67 -0.10 -17.59 8.14
CA PHE A 67 -0.69 -18.61 7.27
C PHE A 67 -1.66 -18.04 6.23
N ASP A 68 -1.71 -16.73 6.08
CA ASP A 68 -2.51 -16.12 5.02
C ASP A 68 -1.80 -16.27 3.67
N VAL A 69 -2.51 -16.80 2.67
CA VAL A 69 -1.95 -17.04 1.33
C VAL A 69 -2.07 -15.82 0.42
N VAL A 70 -2.88 -14.82 0.79
CA VAL A 70 -3.17 -13.64 -0.03
C VAL A 70 -2.00 -12.67 0.01
N ASN A 71 -1.40 -12.44 1.18
CA ASN A 71 -0.26 -11.52 1.31
C ASN A 71 0.99 -12.00 0.53
N GLY A 72 1.15 -13.31 0.35
CA GLY A 72 2.22 -13.89 -0.48
C GLY A 72 1.98 -13.84 -1.99
N LEU A 73 0.88 -13.26 -2.47
CA LEU A 73 0.61 -13.13 -3.90
C LEU A 73 1.33 -11.90 -4.48
N LEU A 74 2.00 -12.12 -5.62
CA LEU A 74 2.67 -11.09 -6.44
C LEU A 74 3.90 -10.46 -5.76
N TYR A 75 4.36 -9.32 -6.26
CA TYR A 75 5.54 -8.64 -5.75
C TYR A 75 5.16 -7.59 -4.72
N GLU A 76 5.86 -7.66 -3.60
CA GLU A 76 5.66 -6.81 -2.46
C GLU A 76 6.31 -5.43 -2.63
N LEU A 77 5.77 -4.42 -1.95
CA LEU A 77 6.43 -3.12 -1.83
C LEU A 77 7.52 -3.18 -0.74
N ASP A 78 8.58 -2.39 -0.91
CA ASP A 78 9.55 -2.11 0.14
C ASP A 78 8.95 -1.11 1.15
N ILE A 79 8.19 -1.61 2.12
CA ILE A 79 7.40 -0.85 3.13
C ILE A 79 7.56 -1.47 4.53
N GLU A 80 7.10 -0.77 5.57
CA GLU A 80 7.06 -1.30 6.94
C GLU A 80 6.07 -2.49 7.06
N ARG A 81 6.44 -3.52 7.83
CA ARG A 81 5.67 -4.74 8.04
C ARG A 81 5.71 -5.26 9.47
#